data_AF-A0A317EV85-F1
#
_entry.id   AF-A0A317EV85-F1
#
_cell.length_a   1.000
_cell.length_b   1.000
_cell.length_c   1.000
_cell.angle_alpha   90.00
_cell.angle_beta   90.00
_cell.angle_gamma   90.00
#
_symmetry.space_group_name_H-M   'P 1'
#
loop_
_entity.id
_entity.type
_entity.pdbx_description
1 polymer ?
#
loop_
_entity_poly.entity_id
_entity_poly.type
_entity_poly.pdbx_seq_one_letter_code
_entity_poly.pdbx_strand_id
1 'polypeptide(L)'
;MKYLKIISITSFLLINGLGPHGIPNFAGILLCLLCLIDSLLSQTFFGISWGLGIIGVLSLASLISISFSRPHKDHFLLIFAFIALTGFEVFLSDILHHQKLIFWFVFPLLLFVVSSILLIIKSFESQKELTTF
;
A
#
# COMPACT_ATOMS: atom_id res chain seq x y z
N MET A 1 4.80 3.53 -17.65
CA MET A 1 4.32 4.14 -16.38
C MET A 1 2.93 3.60 -16.01
N LYS A 2 1.89 3.76 -16.85
CA LYS A 2 0.52 3.30 -16.53
C LYS A 2 0.41 1.82 -16.17
N TYR A 3 0.96 0.92 -16.99
CA TYR A 3 0.91 -0.52 -16.71
C TYR A 3 1.62 -0.90 -15.39
N LEU A 4 2.82 -0.37 -15.15
CA LEU A 4 3.56 -0.58 -13.89
C LEU A 4 2.79 -0.12 -12.66
N LYS A 5 2.07 1.02 -12.74
CA LYS A 5 1.20 1.50 -11.66
C LYS A 5 0.05 0.53 -11.38
N ILE A 6 -0.65 0.11 -12.42
CA ILE A 6 -1.78 -0.82 -12.30
C ILE A 6 -1.29 -2.15 -11.72
N ILE A 7 -0.16 -2.67 -12.20
CA ILE A 7 0.45 -3.90 -11.69
C ILE A 7 0.79 -3.72 -10.21
N SER A 8 1.51 -2.67 -9.82
CA SER A 8 1.86 -2.41 -8.41
C SER A 8 0.63 -2.34 -7.51
N ILE A 9 -0.38 -1.56 -7.88
CA ILE A 9 -1.64 -1.40 -7.12
C ILE A 9 -2.38 -2.74 -7.00
N THR A 10 -2.55 -3.44 -8.12
CA THR A 10 -3.31 -4.71 -8.14
C THR A 10 -2.57 -5.79 -7.35
N SER A 11 -1.24 -5.85 -7.48
CA SER A 11 -0.38 -6.78 -6.72
C SER A 11 -0.55 -6.54 -5.23
N PHE A 12 -0.48 -5.27 -4.80
CA PHE A 12 -0.64 -4.89 -3.40
C PHE A 12 -2.01 -5.27 -2.85
N LEU A 13 -3.10 -4.98 -3.57
CA LEU A 13 -4.46 -5.30 -3.14
C LEU A 13 -4.70 -6.81 -2.98
N LEU A 14 -3.97 -7.63 -3.74
CA LEU A 14 -4.05 -9.09 -3.74
C LEU A 14 -3.16 -9.77 -2.70
N ILE A 15 -2.29 -9.04 -1.99
CA ILE A 15 -1.51 -9.63 -0.91
C ILE A 15 -2.48 -10.06 0.20
N ASN A 16 -2.39 -11.33 0.61
CA ASN A 16 -3.22 -11.91 1.66
C ASN A 16 -2.45 -11.96 2.97
N GLY A 17 -3.09 -11.64 4.09
CA GLY A 17 -2.43 -11.80 5.39
C GLY A 17 -2.02 -13.25 5.67
N LEU A 18 -0.96 -13.44 6.46
CA LEU A 18 -0.47 -14.78 6.85
C LEU A 18 -1.21 -15.35 8.07
N GLY A 19 -1.99 -14.51 8.77
CA GLY A 19 -2.76 -14.86 9.97
C GLY A 19 -3.88 -15.89 9.76
N PRO A 20 -4.46 -16.43 10.85
CA PRO A 20 -5.59 -17.36 10.81
C PRO A 20 -6.86 -16.74 10.19
N HIS A 21 -6.95 -15.41 10.20
CA HIS A 21 -7.96 -14.62 9.49
C HIS A 21 -7.31 -13.74 8.42
N GLY A 22 -6.26 -14.25 7.78
CA GLY A 22 -5.55 -13.58 6.70
C GLY A 22 -6.51 -13.21 5.58
N ILE A 23 -6.84 -11.93 5.50
CA ILE A 23 -7.68 -11.36 4.46
C ILE A 23 -6.81 -10.65 3.42
N PRO A 24 -7.26 -10.56 2.16
CA PRO A 24 -6.61 -9.72 1.17
C PRO A 24 -6.60 -8.27 1.62
N ASN A 25 -5.54 -7.54 1.28
CA ASN A 25 -5.38 -6.11 1.60
C ASN A 25 -6.58 -5.28 1.18
N PHE A 26 -7.20 -5.57 0.04
CA PHE A 26 -8.43 -4.86 -0.37
C PHE A 26 -9.52 -4.94 0.72
N ALA A 27 -9.73 -6.13 1.30
CA ALA A 27 -10.72 -6.34 2.34
C ALA A 27 -10.26 -5.72 3.67
N GLY A 28 -8.97 -5.76 3.98
CA GLY A 28 -8.40 -5.11 5.15
C GLY A 28 -8.59 -3.60 5.14
N ILE A 29 -8.32 -2.95 4.00
CA ILE A 29 -8.54 -1.51 3.81
C ILE A 29 -10.03 -1.16 3.95
N LEU A 30 -10.91 -1.96 3.36
CA LEU A 30 -12.35 -1.75 3.46
C LEU A 30 -12.84 -1.86 4.91
N LEU A 31 -12.34 -2.85 5.66
CA LEU A 31 -12.66 -3.05 7.07
C LEU A 31 -12.17 -1.87 7.93
N CYS A 32 -10.94 -1.40 7.72
CA CYS A 32 -10.41 -0.21 8.40
C CYS A 32 -11.28 1.04 8.15
N LEU A 33 -11.75 1.23 6.91
CA LEU A 33 -12.64 2.35 6.57
C LEU A 33 -14.03 2.21 7.19
N LEU A 34 -14.60 1.00 7.22
CA LEU A 34 -15.87 0.73 7.88
C LEU A 34 -15.77 1.00 9.39
N CYS A 35 -14.71 0.55 10.05
CA CYS A 35 -14.46 0.85 11.45
C CYS A 35 -14.34 2.37 11.71
N LEU A 36 -13.75 3.12 10.78
CA LEU A 36 -13.68 4.58 10.87
C LEU A 36 -15.08 5.22 10.77
N ILE A 37 -15.88 4.79 9.79
CA ILE A 37 -17.24 5.30 9.59
C ILE A 37 -18.13 4.99 10.80
N ASP A 38 -18.05 3.76 11.31
CA ASP A 38 -18.79 3.32 12.50
C ASP A 38 -18.40 4.13 13.74
N SER A 39 -17.12 4.43 13.90
CA SER A 39 -16.62 5.26 15.01
C SER A 39 -17.07 6.72 14.92
N LEU A 40 -17.16 7.26 13.70
CA LEU A 40 -17.67 8.61 13.45
C LEU A 40 -19.18 8.70 13.74
N LEU A 41 -19.94 7.66 13.41
CA LEU A 41 -21.40 7.60 13.60
C LEU A 41 -21.80 7.30 15.04
N SER A 42 -21.09 6.40 15.71
CA SER A 42 -21.43 5.94 17.07
C SER A 42 -20.98 6.89 18.18
N GLN A 43 -20.24 7.97 17.87
CA GLN A 43 -19.63 8.90 18.83
C GLN A 43 -18.80 8.23 19.93
N THR A 44 -18.45 6.94 19.78
CA THR A 44 -17.60 6.24 20.73
C THR A 44 -16.14 6.54 20.42
N PHE A 45 -15.56 7.46 21.18
CA PHE A 45 -14.15 7.89 21.13
C PHE A 45 -13.16 6.83 21.66
N PHE A 46 -13.46 5.53 21.56
CA PHE A 46 -12.54 4.51 22.06
C PHE A 46 -11.41 4.25 21.04
N GLY A 47 -10.18 4.62 21.44
CA GLY A 47 -9.04 4.94 20.58
C GLY A 47 -8.43 3.83 19.70
N ILE A 48 -8.91 2.59 19.73
CA ILE A 48 -8.38 1.51 18.87
C ILE A 48 -8.92 1.63 17.44
N SER A 49 -10.18 2.04 17.28
CA SER A 49 -10.83 2.14 15.97
C SER A 49 -10.31 3.32 15.13
N TRP A 50 -9.97 4.44 15.78
CA TRP A 50 -9.38 5.61 15.13
C TRP A 50 -7.99 5.32 14.57
N GLY A 51 -7.16 4.55 15.29
CA GLY A 51 -5.84 4.14 14.81
C GLY A 51 -5.94 3.30 13.53
N LEU A 52 -6.81 2.29 13.54
CA LEU A 52 -7.07 1.45 12.36
C LEU A 52 -7.66 2.24 11.19
N GLY A 53 -8.55 3.19 11.49
CA GLY A 53 -9.14 4.09 10.49
C GLY A 53 -8.12 4.99 9.80
N ILE A 54 -7.22 5.62 10.57
CA ILE A 54 -6.14 6.46 10.04
C ILE A 54 -5.19 5.64 9.16
N ILE A 55 -4.85 4.43 9.58
CA ILE A 55 -4.01 3.50 8.81
C ILE A 55 -4.69 3.15 7.47
N GLY A 56 -6.00 2.87 7.50
CA GLY A 56 -6.80 2.65 6.29
C GLY A 56 -6.79 3.85 5.34
N VAL A 57 -7.05 5.06 5.85
CA VAL A 57 -7.01 6.30 5.06
C VAL A 57 -5.62 6.55 4.46
N LEU A 58 -4.56 6.31 5.23
CA LEU A 58 -3.17 6.48 4.77
C LEU A 58 -2.83 5.50 3.64
N SER A 59 -3.29 4.25 3.72
CA SER A 59 -3.12 3.27 2.65
C SER A 59 -3.86 3.71 1.37
N LEU A 60 -5.08 4.24 1.51
CA LEU A 60 -5.88 4.72 0.39
C LEU A 60 -5.22 5.94 -0.27
N ALA A 61 -4.75 6.89 0.55
CA ALA A 61 -4.02 8.06 0.09
C ALA A 61 -2.74 7.68 -0.65
N SER A 62 -2.04 6.64 -0.19
CA SER A 62 -0.83 6.11 -0.84
C SER A 62 -1.14 5.44 -2.19
N LEU A 63 -2.22 4.67 -2.28
CA LEU A 63 -2.70 4.07 -3.54
C LEU A 63 -3.12 5.12 -4.58
N ILE A 64 -3.85 6.14 -4.13
CA ILE A 64 -4.24 7.30 -4.95
C ILE A 64 -2.98 8.04 -5.41
N SER A 65 -2.03 8.27 -4.51
CA SER A 65 -0.75 8.91 -4.80
C SER A 65 0.03 8.19 -5.90
N ILE A 66 0.14 6.85 -5.84
CA ILE A 66 0.78 6.05 -6.90
C ILE A 66 0.03 6.20 -8.22
N SER A 67 -1.31 6.19 -8.18
CA SER A 67 -2.16 6.35 -9.37
C SER A 67 -1.92 7.68 -10.07
N PHE A 68 -1.95 8.79 -9.31
CA PHE A 68 -1.86 10.16 -9.84
C PHE A 68 -0.45 10.70 -10.00
N SER A 69 0.58 10.02 -9.46
CA SER A 69 1.98 10.46 -9.54
C SER A 69 2.40 10.82 -10.96
N ARG A 70 2.98 11.99 -11.14
CA ARG A 70 3.57 12.38 -12.44
C ARG A 70 5.05 12.01 -12.45
N PRO A 71 5.54 11.42 -13.55
CA PRO A 71 6.88 10.82 -13.58
C PRO A 71 8.04 11.78 -13.32
N HIS A 72 7.83 13.09 -13.43
CA HIS A 72 8.91 14.09 -13.36
C HIS A 72 8.95 14.91 -12.07
N LYS A 73 7.90 14.86 -11.24
CA LYS A 73 7.78 15.76 -10.07
C LYS A 73 7.61 15.01 -8.74
N ASP A 74 7.04 13.81 -8.78
CA ASP A 74 6.48 13.17 -7.59
C ASP A 74 7.30 11.94 -7.14
N HIS A 75 8.60 11.89 -7.44
CA HIS A 75 9.45 10.73 -7.09
C HIS A 75 9.56 10.53 -5.57
N PHE A 76 9.68 11.60 -4.77
CA PHE A 76 9.65 11.51 -3.31
C PHE A 76 8.30 11.03 -2.77
N LEU A 77 7.22 11.43 -3.44
CA LEU A 77 5.86 11.05 -3.09
C LEU A 77 5.62 9.56 -3.37
N LEU A 78 6.17 9.04 -4.47
CA LEU A 78 6.19 7.61 -4.79
C LEU A 78 6.98 6.78 -3.78
N ILE A 79 8.16 7.24 -3.36
CA ILE A 79 8.95 6.57 -2.31
C ILE A 79 8.17 6.55 -1.00
N PHE A 80 7.60 7.69 -0.60
CA PHE A 80 6.78 7.77 0.61
C PHE A 80 5.58 6.82 0.55
N ALA A 81 4.85 6.80 -0.56
CA ALA A 81 3.73 5.88 -0.75
C ALA A 81 4.17 4.41 -0.69
N PHE A 82 5.33 4.07 -1.27
CA PHE A 82 5.89 2.73 -1.20
C PHE A 82 6.23 2.32 0.25
N ILE A 83 6.89 3.19 1.01
CA ILE A 83 7.23 2.94 2.42
C ILE A 83 5.96 2.78 3.26
N ALA A 84 4.97 3.66 3.06
CA ALA A 84 3.70 3.61 3.79
C ALA A 84 2.94 2.29 3.52
N LEU A 85 2.84 1.88 2.25
CA LEU A 85 2.18 0.61 1.88
C LEU A 85 2.96 -0.60 2.38
N THR A 86 4.29 -0.56 2.38
CA THR A 86 5.11 -1.64 2.94
C THR A 86 4.92 -1.75 4.45
N GLY A 87 4.87 -0.63 5.17
CA GLY A 87 4.58 -0.63 6.61
C GLY A 87 3.18 -1.17 6.92
N PHE A 88 2.19 -0.78 6.12
CA PHE A 88 0.83 -1.33 6.19
C PHE A 88 0.80 -2.84 5.98
N GLU A 89 1.54 -3.33 4.98
CA GLU A 89 1.66 -4.76 4.71
C GLU A 89 2.23 -5.52 5.91
N VAL A 90 3.34 -5.03 6.50
CA VAL A 90 3.94 -5.67 7.68
C VAL A 90 2.96 -5.72 8.85
N PHE A 91 2.13 -4.68 9.01
CA PHE A 91 1.12 -4.61 10.07
C PHE A 91 -0.05 -5.57 9.84
N LEU A 92 -0.64 -5.60 8.64
CA LEU A 92 -1.80 -6.46 8.34
C LEU A 92 -1.44 -7.93 8.15
N SER A 93 -0.27 -8.22 7.59
CA SER A 93 0.12 -9.60 7.28
C SER A 93 0.49 -10.40 8.52
N ASP A 94 0.76 -9.74 9.65
CA ASP A 94 1.27 -10.34 10.88
C ASP A 94 2.53 -11.20 10.64
N ILE A 95 3.34 -10.80 9.66
CA ILE A 95 4.54 -11.52 9.20
C ILE A 95 5.58 -11.68 10.32
N LEU A 96 5.59 -10.77 11.29
CA LEU A 96 6.53 -10.80 12.42
C LEU A 96 6.23 -11.95 13.40
N HIS A 97 4.99 -12.41 13.47
CA HIS A 97 4.58 -13.48 14.40
C HIS A 97 4.35 -14.82 13.69
N HIS A 98 4.38 -14.85 12.36
CA HIS A 98 4.18 -16.08 11.56
C HIS A 98 5.51 -16.73 11.14
N GLN A 99 5.72 -17.98 11.57
CA GLN A 99 6.94 -18.75 11.27
C GLN A 99 6.97 -19.35 9.86
N LYS A 100 5.84 -19.45 9.16
CA LYS A 100 5.76 -20.08 7.83
C LYS A 100 5.21 -19.10 6.80
N LEU A 101 6.03 -18.81 5.79
CA LEU A 101 5.62 -18.03 4.62
C LEU A 101 4.89 -18.93 3.63
N ILE A 102 3.70 -18.51 3.21
CA ILE A 102 2.89 -19.22 2.23
C ILE A 102 3.21 -18.65 0.84
N PHE A 103 3.31 -19.51 -0.17
CA PHE A 103 3.67 -19.10 -1.54
C PHE A 103 2.70 -18.05 -2.11
N TRP A 104 1.42 -18.16 -1.75
CA TRP A 104 0.35 -17.22 -2.09
C TRP A 104 0.51 -15.81 -1.50
N PHE A 105 1.32 -15.66 -0.44
CA PHE A 105 1.70 -14.36 0.10
C PHE A 105 2.95 -13.81 -0.59
N VAL A 106 3.96 -14.66 -0.75
CA VAL A 106 5.27 -14.27 -1.29
C VAL A 106 5.14 -13.77 -2.73
N PHE A 107 4.37 -14.46 -3.58
CA PHE A 107 4.24 -14.09 -4.99
C PHE A 107 3.70 -12.66 -5.21
N PRO A 108 2.51 -12.28 -4.70
CA PRO A 108 1.99 -10.92 -4.88
C PRO A 108 2.85 -9.85 -4.17
N LEU A 109 3.45 -10.17 -3.02
CA LEU A 109 4.38 -9.28 -2.31
C LEU A 109 5.60 -8.96 -3.19
N LEU A 110 6.23 -9.98 -3.77
CA LEU A 110 7.43 -9.82 -4.59
C LEU A 110 7.11 -9.07 -5.89
N LEU A 111 5.95 -9.34 -6.49
CA LEU A 111 5.44 -8.60 -7.65
C LEU A 111 5.21 -7.11 -7.31
N PHE A 112 4.64 -6.81 -6.14
CA PHE A 112 4.46 -5.45 -5.65
C PHE A 112 5.81 -4.74 -5.43
N VAL A 113 6.77 -5.38 -4.77
CA VAL A 113 8.09 -4.80 -4.50
C VAL A 113 8.85 -4.51 -5.79
N VAL A 114 8.95 -5.50 -6.69
CA VAL A 114 9.67 -5.34 -7.96
C VAL A 114 9.02 -4.28 -8.84
N SER A 115 7.69 -4.31 -8.99
CA SER A 115 6.99 -3.31 -9.80
C SER A 115 7.12 -1.90 -9.23
N SER A 116 7.12 -1.74 -7.91
CA SER A 116 7.29 -0.44 -7.26
C SER A 116 8.72 0.10 -7.39
N ILE A 117 9.74 -0.74 -7.24
CA ILE A 117 11.15 -0.35 -7.45
C ILE A 117 11.36 0.10 -8.90
N LEU A 118 10.87 -0.67 -9.88
CA LEU A 118 10.96 -0.31 -11.29
C LEU A 118 10.26 1.03 -11.59
N LEU A 119 9.13 1.29 -10.94
CA LEU A 119 8.40 2.54 -11.07
C LEU A 119 9.18 3.73 -10.52
N ILE A 120 9.83 3.55 -9.36
CA ILE A 120 10.70 4.58 -8.75
C ILE A 120 11.91 4.87 -9.66
N ILE A 121 12.63 3.84 -10.10
CA ILE A 121 13.81 4.00 -10.98
C ILE A 121 13.42 4.77 -12.25
N LYS A 122 12.33 4.35 -12.91
CA LYS A 122 11.85 4.99 -14.13
C LYS A 122 11.42 6.45 -13.89
N SER A 123 10.95 6.79 -12.68
CA SER A 123 10.64 8.17 -12.33
C SER A 123 11.89 9.05 -12.26
N PHE A 124 13.00 8.54 -11.72
CA PHE A 124 14.28 9.26 -11.68
C PHE A 124 14.93 9.40 -13.06
N GLU A 125 14.85 8.38 -13.91
CA GLU A 125 15.35 8.46 -15.29
C GLU A 125 14.63 9.57 -16.08
N SER A 126 13.30 9.61 -15.96
CA SER A 126 12.46 10.62 -16.61
C SER A 126 12.86 12.05 -16.22
N GLN A 127 13.23 12.28 -14.95
CA GLN A 127 13.67 13.59 -14.48
C GLN A 127 15.04 14.01 -15.05
N LYS A 128 15.95 13.05 -15.24
CA LYS A 128 17.28 13.32 -15.82
C LYS A 128 17.19 13.77 -17.27
N GLU A 129 16.31 13.15 -18.05
CA GLU A 129 16.08 13.53 -19.46
C GLU A 129 15.54 14.96 -19.61
N LEU A 130 14.79 15.47 -18.62
CA LEU A 130 14.19 16.80 -18.67
C LEU A 130 15.14 17.92 -18.19
N THR A 131 16.25 17.57 -17.53
CA THR A 131 17.27 18.52 -17.04
C THR A 131 18.48 18.64 -17.97
N THR A 132 18.53 17.85 -19.04
CA THR A 132 19.61 17.85 -20.05
C THR A 132 19.28 18.68 -21.30
N PHE A 133 18.14 19.38 -21.33
CA PHE A 133 17.75 20.38 -22.32
C PHE A 133 17.78 21.78 -21.73
#